data_AF-B1WRS8-F1
#
_entry.id   AF-B1WRS8-F1
#
_cell.length_a   1.000
_cell.length_b   1.000
_cell.length_c   1.000
_cell.angle_alpha   90.00
_cell.angle_beta   90.00
_cell.angle_gamma   90.00
#
_symmetry.space_group_name_H-M   'P 1'
#
loop_
_entity.id
_entity.type
_entity.pdbx_description
1 polymer ?
#
loop_
_entity_poly.entity_id
_entity_poly.type
_entity_poly.pdbx_seq_one_letter_code
_entity_poly.pdbx_strand_id
1 'polypeptide(L)'
;MTTATQSNLSFLEKVMARANLTDIYEAREMTEIVYRTMRDLVPTKTIDNVASELNTKAVESNQKQLEEDIADLWKDTNPIVAWISRIRSPLDIDDQLFIRRVEQEGAMPERTTGEIVVKAVFAATKEELSQERITELSGFLPGKIKEMWEQA
;
A
#
# COMPACT_ATOMS: atom_id res chain seq x y z
N MET A 1 8.08 28.81 -4.98
CA MET A 1 7.98 27.52 -4.26
C MET A 1 6.70 27.57 -3.45
N THR A 2 5.62 27.00 -3.97
CA THR A 2 4.31 27.01 -3.34
C THR A 2 4.22 25.78 -2.47
N THR A 3 4.17 25.98 -1.15
CA THR A 3 3.93 24.94 -0.16
C THR A 3 2.48 24.47 -0.32
N ALA A 4 2.25 23.42 -1.12
CA ALA A 4 0.99 22.71 -1.09
C ALA A 4 0.85 22.09 0.31
N THR A 5 -0.19 22.47 1.04
CA THR A 5 -0.59 21.79 2.29
C THR A 5 -0.80 20.31 1.97
N GLN A 6 -0.15 19.41 2.72
CA GLN A 6 -0.20 17.94 2.50
C GLN A 6 -1.63 17.37 2.38
N SER A 7 -2.64 18.11 2.87
CA SER A 7 -4.06 17.79 2.76
C SER A 7 -4.60 17.68 1.34
N ASN A 8 -3.94 18.30 0.35
CA ASN A 8 -4.44 18.36 -1.03
C ASN A 8 -3.73 17.38 -1.98
N LEU A 9 -2.78 16.58 -1.49
CA LEU A 9 -2.11 15.57 -2.30
C LEU A 9 -3.00 14.33 -2.42
N SER A 10 -3.08 13.76 -3.61
CA SER A 10 -3.63 12.41 -3.82
C SER A 10 -2.79 11.35 -3.09
N PHE A 11 -3.35 10.15 -2.95
CA PHE A 11 -2.65 9.02 -2.32
C PHE A 11 -1.26 8.77 -2.92
N LEU A 12 -1.15 8.68 -4.25
CA LEU A 12 0.12 8.41 -4.93
C LEU A 12 1.11 9.58 -4.81
N GLU A 13 0.63 10.83 -4.80
CA GLU A 13 1.50 11.99 -4.55
C GLU A 13 2.07 11.98 -3.14
N LYS A 14 1.29 11.56 -2.13
CA LYS A 14 1.78 11.37 -0.76
C LYS A 14 2.86 10.28 -0.70
N VAL A 15 2.62 9.13 -1.35
CA VAL A 15 3.62 8.04 -1.43
C VAL A 15 4.88 8.53 -2.13
N MET A 16 4.75 9.15 -3.30
CA MET A 16 5.86 9.70 -4.09
C MET A 16 6.73 10.63 -3.26
N ALA A 17 6.11 11.60 -2.57
CA ALA A 17 6.82 12.58 -1.75
C ALA A 17 7.52 11.94 -0.55
N ARG A 18 6.86 11.00 0.16
CA ARG A 18 7.41 10.35 1.36
C ARG A 18 8.53 9.35 1.03
N ALA A 19 8.45 8.70 -0.13
CA ALA A 19 9.40 7.68 -0.55
C ALA A 19 10.52 8.19 -1.45
N ASN A 20 10.58 9.51 -1.74
CA ASN A 20 11.55 10.12 -2.65
C ASN A 20 11.53 9.47 -4.05
N LEU A 21 10.32 9.25 -4.59
CA LEU A 21 10.10 8.68 -5.92
C LEU A 21 10.00 9.80 -6.95
N THR A 22 10.37 9.51 -8.20
CA THR A 22 10.50 10.53 -9.26
C THR A 22 9.18 10.92 -9.89
N ASP A 23 8.23 9.98 -9.97
CA ASP A 23 6.92 10.22 -10.55
C ASP A 23 5.82 9.32 -9.94
N ILE A 24 4.58 9.57 -10.38
CA ILE A 24 3.38 8.84 -9.96
C ILE A 24 3.40 7.37 -10.39
N TYR A 25 4.03 7.03 -11.51
CA TYR A 25 4.07 5.66 -12.01
C TYR A 25 4.97 4.78 -11.15
N GLU A 26 6.09 5.33 -10.72
CA GLU A 26 6.96 4.68 -9.74
C GLU A 26 6.27 4.52 -8.39
N ALA A 27 5.54 5.54 -7.92
CA ALA A 27 4.75 5.45 -6.69
C ALA A 27 3.65 4.38 -6.75
N ARG A 28 3.00 4.26 -7.90
CA ARG A 28 2.01 3.22 -8.19
C ARG A 28 2.64 1.83 -8.13
N GLU A 29 3.70 1.60 -8.89
CA GLU A 29 4.39 0.31 -8.95
C GLU A 29 4.85 -0.13 -7.55
N MET A 30 5.47 0.78 -6.80
CA MET A 30 5.91 0.49 -5.43
C MET A 30 4.74 0.16 -4.51
N THR A 31 3.64 0.90 -4.63
CA THR A 31 2.41 0.65 -3.86
C THR A 31 1.82 -0.72 -4.18
N GLU A 32 1.70 -1.08 -5.46
CA GLU A 32 1.16 -2.37 -5.90
C GLU A 32 1.97 -3.54 -5.33
N ILE A 33 3.29 -3.41 -5.26
CA ILE A 33 4.20 -4.43 -4.71
C ILE A 33 4.07 -4.53 -3.19
N VAL A 34 4.05 -3.40 -2.48
CA VAL A 34 3.83 -3.40 -1.02
C VAL A 34 2.47 -4.01 -0.70
N TYR A 35 1.41 -3.60 -1.41
CA TYR A 35 0.07 -4.14 -1.22
C TYR A 35 0.00 -5.63 -1.56
N ARG A 36 0.65 -6.10 -2.64
CA ARG A 36 0.76 -7.53 -2.93
C ARG A 36 1.41 -8.29 -1.76
N THR A 37 2.52 -7.77 -1.24
CA THR A 37 3.23 -8.40 -0.13
C THR A 37 2.39 -8.40 1.16
N MET A 38 1.61 -7.35 1.41
CA MET A 38 0.64 -7.31 2.51
C MET A 38 -0.50 -8.32 2.31
N ARG A 39 -1.06 -8.41 1.09
CA ARG A 39 -2.14 -9.36 0.78
C ARG A 39 -1.72 -10.80 0.99
N ASP A 40 -0.46 -11.13 0.69
CA ASP A 40 0.09 -12.46 0.92
C ASP A 40 0.10 -12.86 2.41
N LEU A 41 0.10 -11.90 3.34
CA LEU A 41 0.11 -12.16 4.80
C LEU A 41 -1.28 -12.35 5.41
N VAL A 42 -2.35 -11.94 4.73
CA VAL A 42 -3.67 -11.79 5.35
C VAL A 42 -4.72 -12.73 4.74
N PRO A 43 -5.76 -13.13 5.51
CA PRO A 43 -6.88 -13.89 4.96
C PRO A 43 -7.67 -13.08 3.92
N THR A 44 -8.29 -13.77 2.95
CA THR A 44 -9.13 -13.14 1.92
C THR A 44 -10.21 -12.23 2.49
N LYS A 45 -10.83 -12.60 3.62
CA LYS A 45 -11.83 -11.75 4.28
C LYS A 45 -11.26 -10.39 4.69
N THR A 46 -10.03 -10.36 5.19
CA THR A 46 -9.34 -9.11 5.55
C THR A 46 -9.02 -8.29 4.30
N ILE A 47 -8.60 -8.94 3.20
CA ILE A 47 -8.41 -8.27 1.90
C ILE A 47 -9.69 -7.57 1.45
N ASP A 48 -10.83 -8.28 1.49
CA ASP A 48 -12.14 -7.75 1.06
C ASP A 48 -12.60 -6.58 1.94
N ASN A 49 -12.43 -6.70 3.27
CA ASN A 49 -12.80 -5.65 4.21
C ASN A 49 -11.99 -4.36 3.98
N VAL A 50 -10.66 -4.49 3.86
CA VAL A 50 -9.77 -3.35 3.55
C VAL A 50 -10.16 -2.71 2.23
N ALA A 51 -10.40 -3.53 1.20
CA ALA A 51 -10.80 -3.03 -0.10
C ALA A 51 -12.11 -2.22 -0.05
N SER A 52 -13.08 -2.65 0.77
CA SER A 52 -14.37 -1.95 0.90
C SER A 52 -14.23 -0.52 1.43
N GLU A 53 -13.28 -0.28 2.35
CA GLU A 53 -13.03 1.06 2.87
C GLU A 53 -12.27 1.94 1.87
N LEU A 54 -11.28 1.36 1.17
CA LEU A 54 -10.54 2.06 0.14
C LEU A 54 -11.44 2.52 -1.03
N ASN A 55 -12.48 1.74 -1.38
CA ASN A 55 -13.47 2.11 -2.41
C ASN A 55 -14.35 3.31 -2.02
N THR A 56 -14.51 3.60 -0.72
CA THR A 56 -15.53 4.56 -0.25
C THR A 56 -15.02 6.00 -0.21
N LYS A 57 -13.71 6.22 -0.12
CA LYS A 57 -13.10 7.56 0.00
C LYS A 57 -12.74 8.25 -1.32
N ALA A 58 -12.89 7.59 -2.46
CA ALA A 58 -12.65 8.18 -3.79
C ALA A 58 -13.71 9.23 -4.24
N VAL A 59 -14.55 9.70 -3.31
CA VAL A 59 -15.63 10.65 -3.59
C VAL A 59 -15.36 11.93 -2.81
N GLU A 60 -14.70 12.90 -3.46
CA GLU A 60 -14.90 14.37 -3.33
C GLU A 60 -13.73 15.19 -3.93
N SER A 61 -13.21 14.80 -5.09
CA SER A 61 -12.19 15.58 -5.80
C SER A 61 -12.51 15.67 -7.29
N ASN A 62 -12.57 16.91 -7.79
CA ASN A 62 -12.94 17.22 -9.18
C ASN A 62 -11.79 16.97 -10.19
N GLN A 63 -10.74 16.21 -9.83
CA GLN A 63 -9.58 15.91 -10.66
C GLN A 63 -9.57 14.45 -11.14
N LYS A 64 -10.60 14.11 -11.94
CA LYS A 64 -10.94 12.79 -12.51
C LYS A 64 -9.90 12.08 -13.39
N GLN A 65 -8.64 12.54 -13.48
CA GLN A 65 -7.66 11.95 -14.41
C GLN A 65 -6.40 11.36 -13.75
N LEU A 66 -6.15 11.59 -12.46
CA LEU A 66 -4.97 11.08 -11.76
C LEU A 66 -5.26 10.41 -10.41
N GLU A 67 -6.51 10.47 -9.93
CA GLU A 67 -6.96 9.70 -8.78
C GLU A 67 -7.29 8.27 -9.23
N GLU A 68 -6.25 7.45 -9.27
CA GLU A 68 -6.43 6.02 -9.34
C GLU A 68 -7.15 5.53 -8.08
N ASP A 69 -8.16 4.68 -8.26
CA ASP A 69 -8.88 4.11 -7.12
C ASP A 69 -7.89 3.29 -6.28
N ILE A 70 -7.69 3.69 -5.03
CA ILE A 70 -6.76 3.01 -4.12
C ILE A 70 -7.19 1.55 -3.94
N ALA A 71 -8.49 1.27 -4.08
CA ALA A 71 -8.99 -0.10 -4.09
C ALA A 71 -8.51 -0.91 -5.30
N ASP A 72 -8.26 -0.30 -6.46
CA ASP A 72 -7.71 -0.99 -7.63
C ASP A 72 -6.23 -1.35 -7.41
N LEU A 73 -5.46 -0.45 -6.79
CA LEU A 73 -4.09 -0.75 -6.33
C LEU A 73 -4.09 -1.91 -5.32
N TRP A 74 -5.06 -1.90 -4.40
CA TRP A 74 -5.19 -2.93 -3.37
C TRP A 74 -5.73 -4.26 -3.87
N LYS A 75 -6.60 -4.34 -4.87
CA LYS A 75 -7.20 -5.61 -5.30
C LYS A 75 -6.33 -6.43 -6.25
N ASP A 76 -5.30 -5.81 -6.85
CA ASP A 76 -4.55 -6.37 -7.99
C ASP A 76 -5.47 -6.47 -9.23
N THR A 77 -5.20 -5.66 -10.26
CA THR A 77 -6.08 -5.56 -11.44
C THR A 77 -6.03 -6.78 -12.34
N ASN A 78 -5.21 -7.81 -12.02
CA ASN A 78 -5.18 -9.05 -12.77
C ASN A 78 -6.31 -10.01 -12.32
N PRO A 79 -7.38 -10.21 -13.11
CA PRO A 79 -8.56 -10.98 -12.71
C PRO A 79 -8.26 -12.45 -12.45
N ILE A 80 -7.21 -13.01 -13.08
CA ILE A 80 -6.80 -14.40 -12.87
C ILE A 80 -6.10 -14.55 -11.51
N VAL A 81 -5.25 -13.60 -11.16
CA VAL A 81 -4.55 -13.59 -9.87
C VAL A 81 -5.52 -13.32 -8.73
N ALA A 82 -6.44 -12.35 -8.91
CA ALA A 82 -7.51 -12.03 -7.95
C ALA A 82 -8.47 -13.22 -7.71
N TRP A 83 -8.66 -14.09 -8.69
CA TRP A 83 -9.46 -15.32 -8.52
C TRP A 83 -8.67 -16.43 -7.81
N ILE A 84 -7.40 -16.65 -8.15
CA ILE A 84 -6.55 -17.70 -7.54
C ILE A 84 -6.19 -17.35 -6.08
N SER A 85 -6.03 -16.06 -5.75
CA SER A 85 -5.70 -15.61 -4.40
C SER A 85 -6.78 -15.96 -3.37
N ARG A 86 -8.04 -16.15 -3.77
CA ARG A 86 -9.15 -16.54 -2.88
C ARG A 86 -9.04 -17.96 -2.32
N ILE A 87 -8.22 -18.81 -2.95
CA ILE A 87 -8.04 -20.22 -2.55
C ILE A 87 -6.70 -20.41 -1.82
N ARG A 88 -5.77 -19.45 -1.91
CA ARG A 88 -4.47 -19.54 -1.24
C ARG A 88 -4.61 -19.22 0.25
N SER A 89 -4.02 -20.06 1.08
CA SER A 89 -3.75 -19.71 2.48
C SER A 89 -2.75 -18.57 2.56
N PRO A 90 -2.81 -17.73 3.62
CA PRO A 90 -1.76 -16.76 3.90
C PRO A 90 -0.38 -17.41 3.93
N LEU A 91 0.62 -16.68 3.43
CA LEU A 91 2.01 -17.10 3.42
C LEU A 91 2.69 -16.73 4.73
N ASP A 92 3.58 -17.59 5.21
CA ASP A 92 4.49 -17.29 6.31
C ASP A 92 5.66 -16.46 5.77
N ILE A 93 5.53 -15.14 5.83
CA ILE A 93 6.54 -14.18 5.38
C ILE A 93 7.10 -13.47 6.61
N ASP A 94 8.40 -13.62 6.85
CA ASP A 94 9.11 -12.88 7.89
C ASP A 94 9.52 -11.47 7.44
N ASP A 95 10.02 -10.67 8.39
CA ASP A 95 10.44 -9.28 8.16
C ASP A 95 11.43 -9.13 7.00
N GLN A 96 12.40 -10.06 6.92
CA GLN A 96 13.46 -10.00 5.92
C GLN A 96 12.94 -10.36 4.54
N LEU A 97 12.06 -11.36 4.44
CA LEU A 97 11.43 -11.76 3.20
C LEU A 97 10.48 -10.68 2.70
N PHE A 98 9.74 -10.00 3.58
CA PHE A 98 8.88 -8.88 3.21
C PHE A 98 9.68 -7.77 2.52
N ILE A 99 10.72 -7.25 3.19
CA ILE A 99 11.54 -6.17 2.63
C ILE A 99 12.26 -6.62 1.36
N ARG A 100 12.83 -7.83 1.34
CA ARG A 100 13.51 -8.35 0.15
C ARG A 100 12.58 -8.45 -1.05
N ARG A 101 11.32 -8.86 -0.87
CA ARG A 101 10.34 -8.89 -1.97
C ARG A 101 10.07 -7.50 -2.49
N VAL A 102 9.85 -6.52 -1.61
CA VAL A 102 9.63 -5.12 -2.02
C VAL A 102 10.84 -4.59 -2.80
N GLU A 103 12.06 -4.85 -2.35
CA GLU A 103 13.28 -4.36 -3.01
C GLU A 103 13.56 -5.06 -4.34
N GLN A 104 13.37 -6.38 -4.41
CA GLN A 104 13.66 -7.17 -5.61
C GLN A 104 12.58 -7.04 -6.68
N GLU A 105 11.31 -7.12 -6.29
CA GLU A 105 10.19 -7.02 -7.23
C GLU A 105 9.98 -5.59 -7.70
N GLY A 106 10.39 -4.60 -6.91
CA GLY A 106 10.23 -3.18 -7.22
C GLY A 106 11.39 -2.53 -7.95
N ALA A 107 12.42 -3.29 -8.33
CA ALA A 107 13.62 -2.75 -8.99
C ALA A 107 14.12 -1.46 -8.29
N MET A 108 14.29 -1.56 -6.96
CA MET A 108 14.37 -0.42 -6.06
C MET A 108 15.34 0.67 -6.56
N PRO A 109 14.89 1.93 -6.70
CA PRO A 109 15.75 3.02 -7.09
C PRO A 109 16.80 3.34 -6.00
N GLU A 110 18.01 3.71 -6.41
CA GLU A 110 19.14 3.99 -5.50
C GLU A 110 18.90 5.15 -4.50
N ARG A 111 17.89 5.98 -4.74
CA ARG A 111 17.54 7.17 -3.93
C ARG A 111 16.61 6.87 -2.75
N THR A 112 16.18 5.62 -2.60
CA THR A 112 15.27 5.17 -1.54
C THR A 112 15.59 3.75 -1.11
N THR A 113 14.85 3.22 -0.15
CA THR A 113 15.02 1.84 0.34
C THR A 113 13.66 1.16 0.50
N GLY A 114 13.64 -0.17 0.57
CA GLY A 114 12.40 -0.90 0.82
C GLY A 114 11.70 -0.43 2.10
N GLU A 115 12.46 -0.13 3.17
CA GLU A 115 11.88 0.37 4.42
C GLU A 115 11.23 1.75 4.29
N ILE A 116 11.85 2.66 3.52
CA ILE A 116 11.30 4.00 3.28
C ILE A 116 10.01 3.90 2.47
N VAL A 117 10.02 3.10 1.41
CA VAL A 117 8.84 2.85 0.56
C VAL A 117 7.70 2.23 1.36
N VAL A 118 7.98 1.19 2.15
CA VAL A 118 6.97 0.52 2.98
C VAL A 118 6.34 1.50 3.97
N LYS A 119 7.15 2.31 4.67
CA LYS A 119 6.62 3.33 5.60
C LYS A 119 5.78 4.37 4.87
N ALA A 120 6.20 4.83 3.70
CA ALA A 120 5.45 5.81 2.90
C ALA A 120 4.07 5.28 2.50
N VAL A 121 4.01 4.03 2.00
CA VAL A 121 2.76 3.37 1.64
C VAL A 121 1.89 3.15 2.87
N PHE A 122 2.45 2.68 3.99
CA PHE A 122 1.71 2.49 5.24
C PHE A 122 1.10 3.79 5.75
N ALA A 123 1.88 4.88 5.78
CA ALA A 123 1.40 6.19 6.20
C ALA A 123 0.21 6.65 5.35
N ALA A 124 0.36 6.59 4.01
CA ALA A 124 -0.71 6.98 3.09
C ALA A 124 -1.95 6.07 3.24
N THR A 125 -1.76 4.77 3.42
CA THR A 125 -2.86 3.79 3.56
C THR A 125 -3.67 4.03 4.82
N LYS A 126 -3.00 4.32 5.95
CA LYS A 126 -3.68 4.56 7.23
C LYS A 126 -4.56 5.80 7.22
N GLU A 127 -4.24 6.82 6.42
CA GLU A 127 -5.12 7.98 6.23
C GLU A 127 -6.46 7.60 5.57
N GLU A 128 -6.46 6.51 4.80
CA GLU A 128 -7.61 6.03 4.03
C GLU A 128 -8.43 4.97 4.77
N LEU A 129 -7.91 4.39 5.85
CA LEU A 129 -8.57 3.33 6.60
C LEU A 129 -9.19 3.81 7.92
N SER A 130 -10.20 3.08 8.39
CA SER A 130 -10.72 3.20 9.76
C SER A 130 -9.73 2.62 10.77
N GLN A 131 -9.84 3.06 12.03
CA GLN A 131 -9.01 2.50 13.11
C GLN A 131 -9.19 0.98 13.28
N GLU A 132 -10.38 0.47 12.96
CA GLU A 132 -10.67 -0.96 12.98
C GLU A 132 -9.82 -1.73 11.96
N ARG A 133 -9.79 -1.27 10.70
CA ARG A 133 -8.96 -1.90 9.66
C ARG A 133 -7.47 -1.74 9.91
N ILE A 134 -7.05 -0.58 10.44
CA ILE A 134 -5.66 -0.34 10.83
C ILE A 134 -5.20 -1.35 11.87
N THR A 135 -6.05 -1.61 12.87
CA THR A 135 -5.76 -2.56 13.95
C THR A 135 -5.78 -4.01 13.45
N GLU A 136 -6.75 -4.35 12.60
CA GLU A 136 -6.83 -5.68 11.97
C GLU A 136 -5.56 -5.98 11.16
N LEU A 137 -5.14 -5.10 10.24
CA LEU A 137 -3.94 -5.29 9.43
C LEU A 137 -2.68 -5.45 10.29
N SER A 138 -2.51 -4.61 11.32
CA SER A 138 -1.38 -4.70 12.26
C SER A 138 -1.28 -6.08 12.94
N GLY A 139 -2.40 -6.77 13.13
CA GLY A 139 -2.45 -8.12 13.70
C GLY A 139 -1.78 -9.21 12.87
N PHE A 140 -1.56 -8.97 11.58
CA PHE A 140 -0.96 -9.94 10.64
C PHE A 140 0.47 -9.60 10.24
N LEU A 141 0.95 -8.38 10.52
CA LEU A 141 2.28 -7.97 10.13
C LEU A 141 3.35 -8.59 11.06
N PRO A 142 4.46 -9.11 10.51
CA PRO A 142 5.53 -9.67 11.31
C PRO A 142 6.39 -8.58 11.96
N GLY A 143 6.98 -8.91 13.11
CA GLY A 143 8.06 -8.20 13.80
C GLY A 143 8.26 -6.73 13.41
N LYS A 144 9.35 -6.46 12.69
CA LYS A 144 9.76 -5.12 12.27
C LYS A 144 8.75 -4.46 11.31
N ILE A 145 8.05 -5.23 10.49
CA ILE A 145 7.05 -4.68 9.55
C ILE A 145 5.86 -4.10 10.34
N LYS A 146 5.46 -4.77 11.42
CA LYS A 146 4.45 -4.25 12.33
C LYS A 146 4.90 -2.97 13.02
N GLU A 147 6.16 -2.92 13.49
CA GLU A 147 6.71 -1.69 14.07
C GLU A 147 6.69 -0.53 13.07
N MET A 148 7.03 -0.79 11.80
CA MET A 148 6.92 0.21 10.73
C MET A 148 5.47 0.67 10.53
N TRP A 149 4.51 -0.26 10.54
CA TRP A 149 3.08 0.07 10.42
C TRP A 149 2.59 0.94 11.56
N GLU A 150 2.99 0.66 12.79
CA GLU A 150 2.59 1.43 13.97
C GLU A 150 3.20 2.84 13.97
N GLN A 151 4.44 2.98 13.51
CA GLN A 151 5.18 4.25 13.49
C GLN A 151 4.90 5.15 12.29
N ALA A 152 4.36 4.60 11.19
CA ALA A 152 4.15 5.32 9.92
C ALA A 152 3.16 6.49 10.01
#